data_AF-A0AAD1GPR5-F1
#
_entry.id   AF-A0AAD1GPR5-F1
#
_cell.length_a   1.000
_cell.length_b   1.000
_cell.length_c   1.000
_cell.angle_alpha   90.00
_cell.angle_beta   90.00
_cell.angle_gamma   90.00
#
_symmetry.space_group_name_H-M   'P 1'
#
loop_
_entity.id
_entity.type
_entity.pdbx_description
1 polymer ?
#
loop_
_entity_poly.entity_id
_entity_poly.type
_entity_poly.pdbx_seq_one_letter_code
_entity_poly.pdbx_strand_id
1 'polypeptide(L)'
;MDPNTPPSLCRGANSMIEITEASIAQLRAALESGQTTAVALVQAYLARIDAYDGPDTPTALNAVVVRNPDALKEAQASDARRASGQTLGPLDGIPYTAKDSYLVKGLTAASGSPAFKDLVAYRDAFTIERLRAAGAICLGKTNMPPMANGGMQRGVYGRAESPYNGDYLTAPFASGSSNGAGTATAASFAAFGLAEETWSSGRGPASNNGLCAYTPSRGVISVRGNWPLTPTMDVVVPYARTMADLLEVLDVVVAEDLDTRGDLWRLQPWVPIPSVDSVRPASYPSLASHPSALAGVRFGVPRMYINADPEAGTAPAPASAVRRGSESSPAPR
;
A
#
# COMPACT_ATOMS: atom_id res chain seq x y z
N MET A 1 -19.51 -41.65 40.70
CA MET A 1 -19.78 -41.31 39.30
C MET A 1 -20.57 -40.03 39.32
N ASP A 2 -19.94 -38.93 38.94
CA ASP A 2 -20.50 -37.58 39.06
C ASP A 2 -21.27 -37.23 37.77
N PRO A 3 -22.57 -36.89 37.82
CA PRO A 3 -23.37 -36.58 36.64
C PRO A 3 -23.15 -35.17 36.06
N ASN A 4 -22.17 -34.39 36.54
CA ASN A 4 -21.95 -32.99 36.13
C ASN A 4 -20.70 -32.71 35.28
N THR A 5 -20.16 -33.69 34.55
CA THR A 5 -19.09 -33.40 33.56
C THR A 5 -19.72 -33.08 32.20
N PRO A 6 -19.64 -31.84 31.68
CA PRO A 6 -20.09 -31.59 30.31
C PRO A 6 -19.19 -32.35 29.33
N PRO A 7 -19.75 -32.94 28.26
CA PRO A 7 -18.97 -33.67 27.29
C PRO A 7 -17.95 -32.72 26.64
N SER A 8 -16.69 -33.18 26.60
CA SER A 8 -15.63 -32.64 25.76
C SER A 8 -16.17 -32.47 24.34
N LEU A 9 -16.41 -31.22 23.94
CA LEU A 9 -16.68 -30.88 22.55
C LEU A 9 -15.38 -31.10 21.79
N CYS A 10 -15.27 -32.28 21.16
CA CYS A 10 -14.45 -32.45 19.98
C CYS A 10 -14.82 -31.34 18.99
N ARG A 11 -14.05 -30.24 18.94
CA ARG A 11 -14.21 -29.18 17.95
C ARG A 11 -13.61 -29.63 16.62
N GLY A 12 -14.35 -30.51 15.95
CA GLY A 12 -14.32 -30.61 14.50
C GLY A 12 -15.22 -29.53 13.91
N ALA A 13 -14.65 -28.39 13.57
CA ALA A 13 -15.15 -27.50 12.53
C ALA A 13 -13.96 -26.63 12.10
N ASN A 14 -13.49 -26.87 10.88
CA ASN A 14 -12.40 -26.19 10.21
C ASN A 14 -12.79 -24.72 9.98
N SER A 15 -12.74 -23.87 11.02
CA SER A 15 -13.08 -22.45 10.89
C SER A 15 -11.93 -21.76 10.18
N MET A 16 -12.06 -21.61 8.86
CA MET A 16 -11.19 -20.73 8.07
C MET A 16 -11.11 -19.36 8.74
N ILE A 17 -9.89 -18.83 8.87
CA ILE A 17 -9.66 -17.50 9.43
C ILE A 17 -10.39 -16.45 8.59
N GLU A 18 -11.13 -15.56 9.25
CA GLU A 18 -11.65 -14.36 8.60
C GLU A 18 -10.48 -13.40 8.33
N ILE A 19 -10.27 -13.07 7.06
CA ILE A 19 -9.14 -12.23 6.63
C ILE A 19 -9.45 -10.74 6.68
N THR A 20 -10.73 -10.36 6.72
CA THR A 20 -11.16 -8.97 6.81
C THR A 20 -10.72 -8.38 8.14
N GLU A 21 -9.99 -7.27 8.11
CA GLU A 21 -9.40 -6.62 9.30
C GLU A 21 -8.42 -7.48 10.12
N ALA A 22 -8.00 -8.65 9.60
CA ALA A 22 -6.96 -9.44 10.25
C ALA A 22 -5.60 -8.72 10.13
N SER A 23 -4.85 -8.67 11.25
CA SER A 23 -3.48 -8.16 11.28
C SER A 23 -2.48 -9.20 10.78
N ILE A 24 -1.29 -8.76 10.37
CA ILE A 24 -0.18 -9.63 9.95
C ILE A 24 0.15 -10.63 11.07
N ALA A 25 0.17 -10.18 12.33
CA ALA A 25 0.43 -11.06 13.47
C ALA A 25 -0.64 -12.15 13.63
N GLN A 26 -1.93 -11.84 13.43
CA GLN A 26 -3.01 -12.84 13.46
C GLN A 26 -2.90 -13.83 12.32
N LEU A 27 -2.61 -13.35 11.09
CA LEU A 27 -2.41 -14.21 9.93
C LEU A 27 -1.22 -15.15 10.14
N ARG A 28 -0.08 -14.63 10.62
CA ARG A 28 1.10 -15.43 10.96
C ARG A 28 0.79 -16.48 12.03
N ALA A 29 0.11 -16.11 13.11
CA ALA A 29 -0.27 -17.06 14.16
C ALA A 29 -1.21 -18.17 13.64
N ALA A 30 -2.11 -17.85 12.71
CA ALA A 30 -2.97 -18.84 12.07
C ALA A 30 -2.19 -19.80 11.16
N LEU A 31 -1.15 -19.30 10.46
CA LEU A 31 -0.25 -20.13 9.68
C LEU A 31 0.61 -21.03 10.56
N GLU A 32 1.14 -20.51 11.67
CA GLU A 32 1.99 -21.26 12.63
C GLU A 32 1.22 -22.35 13.37
N SER A 33 -0.03 -22.08 13.76
CA SER A 33 -0.89 -23.05 14.44
C SER A 33 -1.51 -24.09 13.50
N GLY A 34 -1.36 -23.94 12.18
CA GLY A 34 -2.00 -24.79 11.18
C GLY A 34 -3.50 -24.55 11.03
N GLN A 35 -4.04 -23.46 11.59
CA GLN A 35 -5.44 -23.06 11.39
C GLN A 35 -5.72 -22.70 9.92
N THR A 36 -4.71 -22.20 9.20
CA THR A 36 -4.80 -21.87 7.77
C THR A 36 -3.48 -22.19 7.06
N THR A 37 -3.47 -22.06 5.74
CA THR A 37 -2.28 -22.16 4.88
C THR A 37 -2.12 -20.88 4.06
N ALA A 38 -0.92 -20.62 3.54
CA ALA A 38 -0.68 -19.49 2.65
C ALA A 38 -1.56 -19.60 1.39
N VAL A 39 -1.75 -20.81 0.85
CA VAL A 39 -2.69 -21.05 -0.27
C VAL A 39 -4.11 -20.63 0.11
N ALA A 40 -4.60 -21.02 1.29
CA ALA A 40 -5.93 -20.64 1.75
C ALA A 40 -6.07 -19.13 1.94
N LEU A 41 -5.04 -18.45 2.47
CA LEU A 41 -5.02 -16.98 2.56
C LEU A 41 -5.08 -16.32 1.19
N VAL A 42 -4.25 -16.74 0.23
CA VAL A 42 -4.26 -16.22 -1.13
C VAL A 42 -5.62 -16.42 -1.78
N GLN A 43 -6.22 -17.60 -1.65
CA GLN A 43 -7.56 -17.89 -2.18
C GLN A 43 -8.63 -16.99 -1.54
N ALA A 44 -8.58 -16.78 -0.23
CA ALA A 44 -9.52 -15.90 0.47
C ALA A 44 -9.42 -14.45 -0.04
N TYR A 45 -8.21 -13.92 -0.21
CA TYR A 45 -8.03 -12.56 -0.75
C TYR A 45 -8.46 -12.45 -2.21
N LEU A 46 -8.13 -13.43 -3.07
CA LEU A 46 -8.58 -13.46 -4.47
C LEU A 46 -10.11 -13.52 -4.56
N ALA A 47 -10.77 -14.32 -3.71
CA ALA A 47 -12.22 -14.38 -3.66
C ALA A 47 -12.86 -13.02 -3.30
N ARG A 48 -12.23 -12.24 -2.39
CA ARG A 48 -12.69 -10.88 -2.09
C ARG A 48 -12.50 -9.94 -3.28
N ILE A 49 -11.35 -10.00 -3.96
CA ILE A 49 -11.10 -9.18 -5.15
C ILE A 49 -12.14 -9.51 -6.23
N ASP A 50 -12.43 -10.78 -6.47
CA ASP A 50 -13.42 -11.18 -7.47
C ASP A 50 -14.87 -10.78 -7.09
N ALA A 51 -15.17 -10.70 -5.78
CA ALA A 51 -16.49 -10.31 -5.29
C ALA A 51 -16.76 -8.78 -5.32
N TYR A 52 -15.72 -7.96 -5.19
CA TYR A 52 -15.87 -6.51 -4.96
C TYR A 52 -15.13 -5.60 -5.95
N ASP A 53 -14.08 -6.08 -6.61
CA ASP A 53 -13.17 -5.24 -7.38
C ASP A 53 -13.48 -5.23 -8.88
N GLY A 54 -13.94 -6.36 -9.42
CA GLY A 54 -14.17 -6.55 -10.84
C GLY A 54 -15.31 -5.68 -11.41
N PRO A 55 -15.27 -5.34 -12.72
CA PRO A 55 -16.24 -4.44 -13.36
C PRO A 55 -17.68 -4.98 -13.35
N ASP A 56 -17.84 -6.29 -13.24
CA ASP A 56 -19.16 -6.96 -13.21
C ASP A 56 -19.74 -7.09 -11.78
N THR A 57 -19.03 -6.57 -10.77
CA THR A 57 -19.48 -6.60 -9.37
C THR A 57 -20.31 -5.36 -9.03
N PRO A 58 -21.20 -5.42 -8.02
CA PRO A 58 -22.01 -4.26 -7.62
C PRO A 58 -21.18 -3.04 -7.18
N THR A 59 -19.98 -3.27 -6.64
CA THR A 59 -19.09 -2.22 -6.14
C THR A 59 -18.08 -1.75 -7.17
N ALA A 60 -17.58 -2.64 -8.03
CA ALA A 60 -16.63 -2.36 -9.11
C ALA A 60 -15.46 -1.44 -8.68
N LEU A 61 -14.80 -1.78 -7.57
CA LEU A 61 -13.80 -0.91 -6.94
C LEU A 61 -12.56 -0.66 -7.80
N ASN A 62 -12.24 -1.57 -8.75
CA ASN A 62 -11.18 -1.42 -9.76
C ASN A 62 -9.81 -1.01 -9.19
N ALA A 63 -9.44 -1.58 -8.04
CA ALA A 63 -8.23 -1.33 -7.30
C ALA A 63 -7.07 -2.22 -7.76
N VAL A 64 -7.30 -3.49 -8.09
CA VAL A 64 -6.27 -4.48 -8.51
C VAL A 64 -6.39 -4.74 -10.01
N VAL A 65 -5.42 -4.24 -10.77
CA VAL A 65 -5.52 -4.13 -12.24
C VAL A 65 -4.64 -5.12 -13.01
N VAL A 66 -3.64 -5.70 -12.35
CA VAL A 66 -2.80 -6.77 -12.91
C VAL A 66 -2.69 -7.87 -11.87
N ARG A 67 -3.19 -9.08 -12.15
CA ARG A 67 -3.08 -10.23 -11.25
C ARG A 67 -1.69 -10.87 -11.37
N ASN A 68 -1.14 -11.38 -10.28
CA ASN A 68 0.02 -12.27 -10.33
C ASN A 68 -0.45 -13.71 -10.58
N PRO A 69 -0.23 -14.31 -11.77
CA PRO A 69 -0.64 -15.68 -12.04
C PRO A 69 0.14 -16.71 -11.20
N ASP A 70 1.31 -16.36 -10.68
CA ASP A 70 2.14 -17.25 -9.87
C ASP A 70 1.80 -17.19 -8.37
N ALA A 71 0.88 -16.34 -7.91
CA ALA A 71 0.59 -16.13 -6.48
C ALA A 71 0.27 -17.43 -5.73
N LEU A 72 -0.53 -18.33 -6.32
CA LEU A 72 -0.86 -19.63 -5.72
C LEU A 72 0.35 -20.57 -5.66
N LYS A 73 1.23 -20.51 -6.65
CA LYS A 73 2.47 -21.30 -6.68
C LYS A 73 3.47 -20.79 -5.64
N GLU A 74 3.59 -19.46 -5.49
CA GLU A 74 4.39 -18.84 -4.43
C GLU A 74 3.87 -19.23 -3.04
N ALA A 75 2.54 -19.27 -2.87
CA ALA A 75 1.89 -19.73 -1.64
C ALA A 75 2.17 -21.19 -1.32
N GLN A 76 2.06 -22.09 -2.30
CA GLN A 76 2.43 -23.51 -2.14
C GLN A 76 3.89 -23.68 -1.70
N ALA A 77 4.80 -22.86 -2.25
CA ALA A 77 6.20 -22.89 -1.84
C ALA A 77 6.40 -22.40 -0.39
N SER A 78 5.62 -21.41 0.06
CA SER A 78 5.60 -20.98 1.46
C SER A 78 5.08 -22.07 2.39
N ASP A 79 3.97 -22.72 2.03
CA ASP A 79 3.42 -23.84 2.80
C ASP A 79 4.39 -25.02 2.89
N ALA A 80 5.10 -25.33 1.80
CA ALA A 80 6.13 -26.37 1.80
C ALA A 80 7.31 -26.03 2.74
N ARG A 81 7.80 -24.78 2.71
CA ARG A 81 8.82 -24.30 3.67
C ARG A 81 8.33 -24.39 5.11
N ARG A 82 7.07 -24.05 5.35
CA ARG A 82 6.48 -24.11 6.68
C ARG A 82 6.37 -25.54 7.19
N ALA A 83 5.94 -26.47 6.35
CA ALA A 83 5.87 -27.89 6.68
C ALA A 83 7.25 -28.51 6.96
N SER A 84 8.32 -28.00 6.35
CA SER A 84 9.71 -28.43 6.63
C SER A 84 10.40 -27.68 7.76
N GLY A 85 9.72 -26.72 8.43
CA GLY A 85 10.32 -25.90 9.49
C GLY A 85 11.35 -24.88 9.00
N GLN A 86 11.25 -24.46 7.73
CA GLN A 86 12.20 -23.57 7.03
C GLN A 86 11.56 -22.24 6.61
N THR A 87 10.71 -21.66 7.46
CA THR A 87 10.10 -20.34 7.18
C THR A 87 11.16 -19.25 7.02
N LEU A 88 10.92 -18.30 6.13
CA LEU A 88 11.86 -17.22 5.78
C LEU A 88 11.79 -16.00 6.72
N GLY A 89 10.81 -15.97 7.62
CA GLY A 89 10.66 -14.90 8.60
C GLY A 89 9.20 -14.52 8.86
N PRO A 90 8.96 -13.35 9.49
CA PRO A 90 7.63 -12.92 9.94
C PRO A 90 6.60 -12.71 8.82
N LEU A 91 7.06 -12.48 7.58
CA LEU A 91 6.19 -12.26 6.41
C LEU A 91 6.09 -13.46 5.46
N ASP A 92 6.67 -14.63 5.81
CA ASP A 92 6.59 -15.80 4.94
C ASP A 92 5.14 -16.28 4.79
N GLY A 93 4.61 -16.22 3.57
CA GLY A 93 3.23 -16.58 3.24
C GLY A 93 2.21 -15.45 3.38
N ILE A 94 2.65 -14.23 3.73
CA ILE A 94 1.76 -13.07 3.89
C ILE A 94 1.50 -12.39 2.52
N PRO A 95 0.23 -12.27 2.07
CA PRO A 95 -0.09 -11.66 0.79
C PRO A 95 -0.12 -10.12 0.83
N TYR A 96 0.35 -9.46 -0.23
CA TYR A 96 0.35 -8.01 -0.39
C TYR A 96 0.02 -7.57 -1.82
N THR A 97 -0.21 -6.27 -2.02
CA THR A 97 -0.32 -5.65 -3.36
C THR A 97 0.71 -4.55 -3.55
N ALA A 98 1.10 -4.28 -4.80
CA ALA A 98 2.05 -3.21 -5.12
C ALA A 98 1.47 -2.25 -6.16
N LYS A 99 1.72 -0.94 -6.04
CA LYS A 99 1.34 0.03 -7.07
C LYS A 99 1.93 -0.35 -8.44
N ASP A 100 1.23 -0.04 -9.53
CA ASP A 100 1.71 -0.37 -10.88
C ASP A 100 3.06 0.30 -11.27
N SER A 101 3.55 1.27 -10.47
CA SER A 101 4.88 1.85 -10.60
C SER A 101 6.02 0.92 -10.17
N TYR A 102 5.74 -0.12 -9.38
CA TYR A 102 6.76 -1.09 -8.97
C TYR A 102 7.06 -2.08 -10.09
N LEU A 103 8.34 -2.36 -10.35
CA LEU A 103 8.74 -3.52 -11.13
C LEU A 103 8.51 -4.80 -10.31
N VAL A 104 7.67 -5.70 -10.81
CA VAL A 104 7.48 -7.06 -10.29
C VAL A 104 7.77 -8.01 -11.43
N LYS A 105 8.88 -8.76 -11.33
CA LYS A 105 9.43 -9.57 -12.41
C LYS A 105 8.37 -10.48 -13.03
N GLY A 106 8.25 -10.42 -14.36
CA GLY A 106 7.29 -11.20 -15.13
C GLY A 106 5.92 -10.54 -15.31
N LEU A 107 5.55 -9.55 -14.49
CA LEU A 107 4.33 -8.78 -14.66
C LEU A 107 4.56 -7.53 -15.52
N THR A 108 3.48 -6.97 -16.08
CA THR A 108 3.56 -5.68 -16.75
C THR A 108 3.85 -4.54 -15.77
N ALA A 109 4.48 -3.48 -16.24
CA ALA A 109 4.81 -2.29 -15.47
C ALA A 109 4.49 -1.03 -16.26
N ALA A 110 3.19 -0.74 -16.37
CA ALA A 110 2.70 0.32 -17.24
C ALA A 110 2.74 1.72 -16.61
N SER A 111 2.90 1.80 -15.27
CA SER A 111 2.69 3.03 -14.51
C SER A 111 1.33 3.67 -14.85
N GLY A 112 0.28 2.84 -15.05
CA GLY A 112 -1.06 3.29 -15.46
C GLY A 112 -1.13 3.93 -16.86
N SER A 113 -0.04 3.96 -17.64
CA SER A 113 0.02 4.62 -18.94
C SER A 113 -0.32 3.67 -20.09
N PRO A 114 -1.19 4.08 -21.05
CA PRO A 114 -1.46 3.29 -22.24
C PRO A 114 -0.22 2.97 -23.08
N ALA A 115 0.80 3.84 -23.04
CA ALA A 115 2.04 3.68 -23.80
C ALA A 115 2.93 2.53 -23.31
N PHE A 116 2.78 2.13 -22.05
CA PHE A 116 3.62 1.10 -21.42
C PHE A 116 2.82 -0.14 -21.00
N LYS A 117 1.57 -0.29 -21.49
CA LYS A 117 0.67 -1.38 -21.09
C LYS A 117 1.27 -2.78 -21.31
N ASP A 118 2.12 -2.92 -22.33
CA ASP A 118 2.77 -4.18 -22.71
C ASP A 118 4.24 -4.27 -22.22
N LEU A 119 4.73 -3.27 -21.48
CA LEU A 119 6.08 -3.32 -20.91
C LEU A 119 6.13 -4.33 -19.78
N VAL A 120 6.96 -5.37 -19.91
CA VAL A 120 7.14 -6.41 -18.90
C VAL A 120 8.38 -6.14 -18.06
N ALA A 121 8.24 -6.23 -16.73
CA ALA A 121 9.34 -6.10 -15.81
C ALA A 121 10.28 -7.32 -15.90
N TYR A 122 11.56 -7.06 -16.20
CA TYR A 122 12.59 -8.11 -16.32
C TYR A 122 13.33 -8.39 -15.01
N ARG A 123 13.12 -7.55 -13.99
CA ARG A 123 13.64 -7.67 -12.63
C ARG A 123 12.60 -7.14 -11.64
N ASP A 124 12.79 -7.43 -10.35
CA ASP A 124 12.02 -6.84 -9.27
C ASP A 124 12.58 -5.45 -8.91
N ALA A 125 11.73 -4.58 -8.33
CA ALA A 125 12.17 -3.40 -7.60
C ALA A 125 12.81 -3.81 -6.27
N PHE A 126 13.67 -2.98 -5.68
CA PHE A 126 14.35 -3.31 -4.42
C PHE A 126 13.36 -3.76 -3.32
N THR A 127 12.28 -3.01 -3.10
CA THR A 127 11.25 -3.38 -2.11
C THR A 127 10.62 -4.74 -2.39
N ILE A 128 10.41 -5.08 -3.67
CA ILE A 128 9.85 -6.37 -4.09
C ILE A 128 10.88 -7.49 -3.89
N GLU A 129 12.16 -7.25 -4.17
CA GLU A 129 13.27 -8.19 -3.89
C GLU A 129 13.31 -8.52 -2.39
N ARG A 130 13.22 -7.51 -1.51
CA ARG A 130 13.20 -7.68 -0.05
C ARG A 130 12.01 -8.52 0.42
N LEU A 131 10.81 -8.20 -0.06
CA LEU A 131 9.59 -8.92 0.32
C LEU A 131 9.59 -10.35 -0.20
N ARG A 132 10.03 -10.58 -1.44
CA ARG A 132 10.14 -11.93 -2.02
C ARG A 132 11.14 -12.77 -1.24
N ALA A 133 12.28 -12.21 -0.85
CA ALA A 133 13.28 -12.89 -0.03
C ALA A 133 12.76 -13.24 1.38
N ALA A 134 11.81 -12.46 1.91
CA ALA A 134 11.12 -12.75 3.17
C ALA A 134 9.93 -13.72 3.03
N GLY A 135 9.65 -14.20 1.81
CA GLY A 135 8.55 -15.12 1.52
C GLY A 135 7.16 -14.49 1.40
N ALA A 136 7.05 -13.16 1.35
CA ALA A 136 5.79 -12.47 1.12
C ALA A 136 5.32 -12.63 -0.34
N ILE A 137 4.00 -12.65 -0.55
CA ILE A 137 3.39 -13.03 -1.83
C ILE A 137 2.69 -11.82 -2.46
N CYS A 138 3.17 -11.38 -3.64
CA CYS A 138 2.49 -10.30 -4.36
C CYS A 138 1.26 -10.86 -5.08
N LEU A 139 0.06 -10.43 -4.70
CA LEU A 139 -1.19 -10.84 -5.36
C LEU A 139 -1.38 -10.18 -6.73
N GLY A 140 -0.77 -9.02 -6.92
CA GLY A 140 -0.94 -8.23 -8.13
C GLY A 140 -0.60 -6.76 -7.93
N LYS A 141 -0.86 -6.00 -8.99
CA LYS A 141 -0.57 -4.58 -9.07
C LYS A 141 -1.83 -3.73 -8.97
N THR A 142 -1.72 -2.59 -8.30
CA THR A 142 -2.85 -1.69 -8.04
C THR A 142 -2.91 -0.48 -8.97
N ASN A 143 -4.13 0.02 -9.16
CA ASN A 143 -4.48 1.08 -10.10
C ASN A 143 -3.80 2.41 -9.78
N MET A 144 -3.51 3.18 -10.84
CA MET A 144 -2.92 4.52 -10.78
C MET A 144 -3.14 5.28 -12.09
N PRO A 145 -3.13 6.64 -12.08
CA PRO A 145 -3.12 7.44 -13.30
C PRO A 145 -1.80 7.28 -14.07
N PRO A 146 -1.76 7.64 -15.37
CA PRO A 146 -0.55 7.57 -16.19
C PRO A 146 0.65 8.28 -15.54
N MET A 147 1.75 7.56 -15.41
CA MET A 147 3.04 8.02 -14.90
C MET A 147 3.02 8.54 -13.46
N ALA A 148 1.98 8.19 -12.68
CA ALA A 148 1.72 8.78 -11.36
C ALA A 148 1.47 10.31 -11.37
N ASN A 149 1.40 10.93 -12.55
CA ASN A 149 1.32 12.39 -12.72
C ASN A 149 -0.13 12.89 -12.58
N GLY A 150 -0.67 12.78 -11.36
CA GLY A 150 -2.04 13.15 -11.05
C GLY A 150 -2.56 12.46 -9.80
N GLY A 151 -3.87 12.27 -9.74
CA GLY A 151 -4.53 11.53 -8.67
C GLY A 151 -5.65 10.62 -9.17
N MET A 152 -6.75 11.20 -9.62
CA MET A 152 -7.98 10.47 -9.97
C MET A 152 -8.34 10.51 -11.46
N GLN A 153 -7.42 11.01 -12.30
CA GLN A 153 -7.50 10.86 -13.75
C GLN A 153 -7.43 9.38 -14.13
N ARG A 154 -8.15 8.99 -15.19
CA ARG A 154 -8.19 7.59 -15.64
C ARG A 154 -6.98 7.26 -16.51
N GLY A 155 -6.29 6.17 -16.18
CA GLY A 155 -5.22 5.60 -16.98
C GLY A 155 -5.69 4.46 -17.88
N VAL A 156 -4.75 3.61 -18.32
CA VAL A 156 -5.04 2.42 -19.14
C VAL A 156 -5.98 1.43 -18.42
N TYR A 157 -6.00 1.45 -17.09
CA TYR A 157 -6.84 0.60 -16.26
C TYR A 157 -8.03 1.35 -15.63
N GLY A 158 -8.37 2.55 -16.12
CA GLY A 158 -9.38 3.40 -15.49
C GLY A 158 -8.86 4.06 -14.19
N ARG A 159 -9.64 4.01 -13.11
CA ARG A 159 -9.27 4.47 -11.76
C ARG A 159 -9.95 3.59 -10.71
N ALA A 160 -9.43 3.54 -9.49
CA ALA A 160 -10.11 2.90 -8.37
C ALA A 160 -11.22 3.80 -7.79
N GLU A 161 -12.25 3.19 -7.19
CA GLU A 161 -13.32 3.88 -6.48
C GLU A 161 -13.22 3.65 -4.95
N SER A 162 -13.92 4.47 -4.16
CA SER A 162 -13.82 4.44 -2.69
C SER A 162 -14.59 3.26 -2.09
N PRO A 163 -13.98 2.46 -1.19
CA PRO A 163 -14.69 1.39 -0.48
C PRO A 163 -15.56 1.92 0.67
N TYR A 164 -15.45 3.21 1.03
CA TYR A 164 -16.22 3.84 2.11
C TYR A 164 -17.51 4.49 1.61
N ASN A 165 -17.44 5.22 0.49
CA ASN A 165 -18.58 5.96 -0.05
C ASN A 165 -18.35 6.27 -1.55
N GLY A 166 -19.22 5.73 -2.41
CA GLY A 166 -19.15 5.92 -3.87
C GLY A 166 -19.36 7.37 -4.34
N ASP A 167 -19.89 8.25 -3.49
CA ASP A 167 -20.07 9.67 -3.81
C ASP A 167 -18.76 10.49 -3.68
N TYR A 168 -17.72 9.90 -3.08
CA TYR A 168 -16.45 10.57 -2.79
C TYR A 168 -15.25 9.83 -3.40
N LEU A 169 -14.22 10.59 -3.76
CA LEU A 169 -13.00 10.03 -4.34
C LEU A 169 -12.18 9.28 -3.28
N THR A 170 -11.61 8.15 -3.67
CA THR A 170 -10.69 7.36 -2.82
C THR A 170 -9.32 8.04 -2.61
N ALA A 171 -9.05 9.16 -3.30
CA ALA A 171 -7.83 9.95 -3.13
C ALA A 171 -8.03 11.40 -3.61
N PRO A 172 -7.13 12.34 -3.23
CA PRO A 172 -7.14 13.69 -3.79
C PRO A 172 -7.01 13.69 -5.32
N PHE A 173 -7.84 14.49 -5.99
CA PHE A 173 -7.96 14.45 -7.45
C PHE A 173 -6.65 14.76 -8.18
N ALA A 174 -5.88 15.74 -7.71
CA ALA A 174 -4.69 16.24 -8.40
C ALA A 174 -3.38 15.53 -8.00
N SER A 175 -3.34 14.91 -6.81
CA SER A 175 -2.16 14.19 -6.31
C SER A 175 -2.60 13.10 -5.34
N GLY A 176 -2.86 11.94 -5.91
CA GLY A 176 -3.51 10.80 -5.24
C GLY A 176 -3.28 9.51 -6.03
N SER A 177 -2.12 9.40 -6.68
CA SER A 177 -1.90 8.39 -7.72
C SER A 177 -1.85 6.95 -7.19
N SER A 178 -1.69 6.74 -5.88
CA SER A 178 -1.77 5.40 -5.28
C SER A 178 -3.22 5.03 -4.90
N ASN A 179 -4.20 5.45 -5.71
CA ASN A 179 -5.64 5.27 -5.44
C ASN A 179 -6.03 3.79 -5.31
N GLY A 180 -5.52 2.91 -6.18
CA GLY A 180 -5.78 1.47 -6.07
C GLY A 180 -5.14 0.85 -4.83
N ALA A 181 -3.93 1.29 -4.42
CA ALA A 181 -3.28 0.81 -3.21
C ALA A 181 -4.06 1.20 -1.94
N GLY A 182 -4.62 2.42 -1.92
CA GLY A 182 -5.50 2.89 -0.85
C GLY A 182 -6.76 2.02 -0.72
N THR A 183 -7.52 1.90 -1.81
CA THR A 183 -8.74 1.08 -1.84
C THR A 183 -8.46 -0.39 -1.50
N ALA A 184 -7.45 -1.02 -2.11
CA ALA A 184 -7.16 -2.44 -1.91
C ALA A 184 -6.75 -2.78 -0.47
N THR A 185 -5.96 -1.91 0.17
CA THR A 185 -5.52 -2.13 1.56
C THR A 185 -6.69 -1.96 2.55
N ALA A 186 -7.54 -0.94 2.35
CA ALA A 186 -8.70 -0.70 3.21
C ALA A 186 -9.81 -1.75 3.00
N ALA A 187 -10.02 -2.22 1.78
CA ALA A 187 -10.98 -3.27 1.47
C ALA A 187 -10.51 -4.69 1.88
N SER A 188 -9.36 -4.81 2.56
CA SER A 188 -8.74 -6.10 2.92
C SER A 188 -8.62 -7.03 1.70
N PHE A 189 -8.13 -6.51 0.56
CA PHE A 189 -7.78 -7.31 -0.62
C PHE A 189 -6.38 -7.92 -0.52
N ALA A 190 -5.59 -7.48 0.46
CA ALA A 190 -4.37 -8.11 0.91
C ALA A 190 -4.09 -7.72 2.37
N ALA A 191 -3.05 -8.31 2.98
CA ALA A 191 -2.65 -7.97 4.34
C ALA A 191 -2.11 -6.54 4.44
N PHE A 192 -1.34 -6.11 3.44
CA PHE A 192 -0.79 -4.75 3.32
C PHE A 192 -0.62 -4.34 1.84
N GLY A 193 -0.26 -3.08 1.61
CA GLY A 193 -0.05 -2.53 0.26
C GLY A 193 1.23 -1.70 0.15
N LEU A 194 1.76 -1.58 -1.06
CA LEU A 194 2.86 -0.67 -1.39
C LEU A 194 2.37 0.45 -2.31
N ALA A 195 2.58 1.68 -1.88
CA ALA A 195 2.33 2.92 -2.60
C ALA A 195 3.64 3.66 -2.90
N GLU A 196 3.54 4.82 -3.56
CA GLU A 196 4.69 5.68 -3.86
C GLU A 196 4.24 7.15 -3.84
N GLU A 197 5.10 8.04 -3.35
CA GLU A 197 4.80 9.47 -3.20
C GLU A 197 5.85 10.36 -3.88
N THR A 198 5.36 11.32 -4.67
CA THR A 198 6.13 12.48 -5.17
C THR A 198 5.68 13.77 -4.47
N TRP A 199 4.37 14.07 -4.45
CA TRP A 199 3.80 15.25 -3.75
C TRP A 199 2.97 14.85 -2.53
N SER A 200 1.87 14.13 -2.76
CA SER A 200 0.97 13.60 -1.71
C SER A 200 0.34 12.26 -2.12
N SER A 201 0.93 11.58 -3.09
CA SER A 201 0.39 10.36 -3.68
C SER A 201 0.44 9.15 -2.74
N GLY A 202 1.10 9.26 -1.59
CA GLY A 202 1.07 8.30 -0.48
C GLY A 202 0.14 8.76 0.64
N ARG A 203 0.28 9.98 1.17
CA ARG A 203 -0.57 10.44 2.29
C ARG A 203 -2.02 10.70 1.89
N GLY A 204 -2.26 11.14 0.66
CA GLY A 204 -3.60 11.44 0.14
C GLY A 204 -4.53 10.22 0.10
N PRO A 205 -4.19 9.15 -0.66
CA PRO A 205 -5.01 7.94 -0.68
C PRO A 205 -5.12 7.27 0.70
N ALA A 206 -4.07 7.30 1.52
CA ALA A 206 -4.13 6.75 2.88
C ALA A 206 -5.16 7.47 3.75
N SER A 207 -5.21 8.80 3.71
CA SER A 207 -6.18 9.62 4.47
C SER A 207 -7.63 9.28 4.08
N ASN A 208 -7.92 9.17 2.79
CA ASN A 208 -9.28 8.90 2.30
C ASN A 208 -9.73 7.46 2.55
N ASN A 209 -8.80 6.56 2.91
CA ASN A 209 -9.06 5.14 3.14
C ASN A 209 -8.78 4.68 4.58
N GLY A 210 -8.55 5.61 5.52
CA GLY A 210 -8.35 5.27 6.94
C GLY A 210 -7.10 4.43 7.22
N LEU A 211 -6.02 4.62 6.47
CA LEU A 211 -4.81 3.78 6.56
C LEU A 211 -3.66 4.43 7.33
N CYS A 212 -2.78 3.60 7.88
CA CYS A 212 -1.45 3.99 8.32
C CYS A 212 -0.49 3.99 7.10
N ALA A 213 0.28 5.06 6.95
CA ALA A 213 1.27 5.20 5.88
C ALA A 213 2.54 5.89 6.39
N TYR A 214 3.69 5.52 5.83
CA TYR A 214 4.98 6.13 6.18
C TYR A 214 5.71 6.64 4.95
N THR A 215 5.97 7.95 4.92
CA THR A 215 6.84 8.59 3.92
C THR A 215 8.24 8.76 4.52
N PRO A 216 9.24 7.98 4.07
CA PRO A 216 10.56 7.97 4.68
C PRO A 216 11.35 9.26 4.40
N SER A 217 12.36 9.51 5.24
CA SER A 217 13.45 10.42 4.90
C SER A 217 14.22 9.93 3.66
N ARG A 218 14.91 10.84 2.98
CA ARG A 218 15.71 10.55 1.77
C ARG A 218 16.69 9.41 2.03
N GLY A 219 16.73 8.42 1.13
CA GLY A 219 17.69 7.31 1.16
C GLY A 219 17.37 6.17 2.14
N VAL A 220 16.33 6.28 2.98
CA VAL A 220 15.98 5.21 3.94
C VAL A 220 15.41 3.97 3.27
N ILE A 221 14.59 4.14 2.23
CA ILE A 221 14.08 3.05 1.39
C ILE A 221 14.51 3.34 -0.05
N SER A 222 15.27 2.42 -0.65
CA SER A 222 15.70 2.54 -2.05
C SER A 222 14.49 2.61 -2.98
N VAL A 223 14.56 3.52 -3.95
CA VAL A 223 13.56 3.65 -5.04
C VAL A 223 13.98 2.91 -6.31
N ARG A 224 15.03 2.09 -6.25
CA ARG A 224 15.52 1.33 -7.41
C ARG A 224 14.43 0.37 -7.90
N GLY A 225 14.08 0.52 -9.18
CA GLY A 225 13.06 -0.29 -9.85
C GLY A 225 11.62 0.19 -9.60
N ASN A 226 11.44 1.36 -9.01
CA ASN A 226 10.20 2.13 -9.11
C ASN A 226 10.22 2.99 -10.37
N TRP A 227 9.06 3.20 -10.98
CA TRP A 227 8.89 4.18 -12.05
C TRP A 227 9.03 5.60 -11.49
N PRO A 228 10.06 6.37 -11.88
CA PRO A 228 10.24 7.71 -11.36
C PRO A 228 9.21 8.68 -11.96
N LEU A 229 8.86 9.72 -11.20
CA LEU A 229 8.13 10.90 -11.68
C LEU A 229 9.00 12.14 -11.54
N THR A 230 9.43 12.46 -10.33
CA THR A 230 10.36 13.54 -10.03
C THR A 230 11.46 13.00 -9.12
N PRO A 231 12.63 12.58 -9.66
CA PRO A 231 13.64 11.83 -8.90
C PRO A 231 14.17 12.50 -7.63
N THR A 232 14.00 13.82 -7.47
CA THR A 232 14.36 14.56 -6.26
C THR A 232 13.33 14.42 -5.13
N MET A 233 12.15 13.88 -5.39
CA MET A 233 10.99 13.84 -4.49
C MET A 233 10.46 12.44 -4.24
N ASP A 234 10.61 11.54 -5.22
CA ASP A 234 10.01 10.20 -5.20
C ASP A 234 10.50 9.37 -4.00
N VAL A 235 9.55 8.77 -3.28
CA VAL A 235 9.80 7.84 -2.15
C VAL A 235 8.79 6.68 -2.15
N VAL A 236 9.25 5.50 -1.73
CA VAL A 236 8.42 4.33 -1.43
C VAL A 236 7.55 4.59 -0.19
N VAL A 237 6.29 4.17 -0.22
CA VAL A 237 5.34 4.36 0.89
C VAL A 237 4.59 3.05 1.20
N PRO A 238 4.94 2.32 2.27
CA PRO A 238 4.13 1.19 2.72
C PRO A 238 2.80 1.66 3.32
N TYR A 239 1.73 0.91 3.05
CA TYR A 239 0.40 1.06 3.63
C TYR A 239 0.02 -0.14 4.46
N ALA A 240 -0.61 0.10 5.60
CA ALA A 240 -1.27 -0.94 6.37
C ALA A 240 -2.50 -0.39 7.10
N ARG A 241 -3.37 -1.29 7.58
CA ARG A 241 -4.55 -0.92 8.38
C ARG A 241 -4.19 -0.58 9.83
N THR A 242 -3.04 -1.04 10.30
CA THR A 242 -2.57 -0.79 11.67
C THR A 242 -1.10 -0.35 11.70
N MET A 243 -0.71 0.37 12.75
CA MET A 243 0.70 0.72 12.97
C MET A 243 1.57 -0.52 13.20
N ALA A 244 1.04 -1.58 13.82
CA ALA A 244 1.78 -2.81 14.04
C ALA A 244 2.17 -3.47 12.72
N ASP A 245 1.21 -3.59 11.80
CA ASP A 245 1.46 -4.14 10.46
C ASP A 245 2.45 -3.27 9.66
N LEU A 246 2.32 -1.94 9.76
CA LEU A 246 3.26 -1.01 9.13
C LEU A 246 4.71 -1.23 9.61
N LEU A 247 4.89 -1.43 10.92
CA LEU A 247 6.21 -1.69 11.50
C LEU A 247 6.77 -3.06 11.07
N GLU A 248 5.94 -4.09 10.94
CA GLU A 248 6.37 -5.40 10.42
C GLU A 248 6.85 -5.32 8.96
N VAL A 249 6.15 -4.55 8.12
CA VAL A 249 6.57 -4.32 6.73
C VAL A 249 7.90 -3.57 6.69
N LEU A 250 8.04 -2.50 7.48
CA LEU A 250 9.27 -1.71 7.55
C LEU A 250 10.49 -2.52 7.98
N ASP A 251 10.32 -3.48 8.89
CA ASP A 251 11.43 -4.31 9.38
C ASP A 251 12.09 -5.14 8.28
N VAL A 252 11.32 -5.49 7.24
CA VAL A 252 11.79 -6.25 6.08
C VAL A 252 12.34 -5.35 4.97
N VAL A 253 11.62 -4.28 4.63
CA VAL A 253 11.89 -3.49 3.41
C VAL A 253 12.92 -2.40 3.58
N VAL A 254 13.11 -1.87 4.79
CA VAL A 254 14.19 -0.93 5.09
C VAL A 254 15.47 -1.75 5.20
N ALA A 255 16.36 -1.68 4.22
CA ALA A 255 17.65 -2.36 4.23
C ALA A 255 18.60 -1.67 3.25
N GLU A 256 19.90 -1.90 3.41
CA GLU A 256 20.90 -1.36 2.48
C GLU A 256 20.73 -1.96 1.07
N ASP A 257 20.80 -1.11 0.05
CA ASP A 257 20.76 -1.49 -1.36
C ASP A 257 22.09 -1.09 -2.03
N LEU A 258 22.96 -2.06 -2.31
CA LEU A 258 24.28 -1.76 -2.84
C LEU A 258 24.26 -1.21 -4.29
N ASP A 259 23.16 -1.39 -5.02
CA ASP A 259 22.96 -0.77 -6.33
C ASP A 259 22.22 0.56 -6.18
N THR A 260 22.92 1.67 -6.45
CA THR A 260 22.37 3.03 -6.35
C THR A 260 21.73 3.51 -7.65
N ARG A 261 21.71 2.70 -8.72
CA ARG A 261 21.21 3.11 -10.02
C ARG A 261 19.74 3.53 -9.95
N GLY A 262 19.46 4.73 -10.45
CA GLY A 262 18.11 5.30 -10.51
C GLY A 262 17.65 5.95 -9.19
N ASP A 263 18.39 5.78 -8.10
CA ASP A 263 18.14 6.45 -6.83
C ASP A 263 19.03 7.69 -6.72
N LEU A 264 18.49 8.85 -7.06
CA LEU A 264 19.25 10.10 -7.15
C LEU A 264 19.95 10.45 -5.84
N TRP A 265 19.26 10.32 -4.71
CA TRP A 265 19.80 10.77 -3.42
C TRP A 265 20.92 9.86 -2.90
N ARG A 266 20.85 8.54 -3.19
CA ARG A 266 21.92 7.60 -2.84
C ARG A 266 23.10 7.63 -3.82
N LEU A 267 22.88 8.07 -5.06
CA LEU A 267 23.93 8.19 -6.09
C LEU A 267 24.78 9.47 -5.93
N GLN A 268 24.14 10.58 -5.56
CA GLN A 268 24.80 11.89 -5.58
C GLN A 268 25.91 12.03 -4.51
N PRO A 269 27.03 12.73 -4.80
CA PRO A 269 28.15 12.84 -3.86
C PRO A 269 28.20 14.15 -3.05
N TRP A 270 27.24 15.07 -3.23
CA TRP A 270 27.38 16.46 -2.74
C TRP A 270 26.72 16.70 -1.38
N VAL A 271 25.62 16.02 -1.11
CA VAL A 271 24.87 16.10 0.15
C VAL A 271 25.08 14.79 0.92
N PRO A 272 25.52 14.84 2.19
CA PRO A 272 25.66 13.63 2.97
C PRO A 272 24.28 12.98 3.21
N ILE A 273 24.12 11.74 2.77
CA ILE A 273 22.96 10.90 3.09
C ILE A 273 23.43 9.82 4.07
N PRO A 274 22.79 9.68 5.24
CA PRO A 274 23.16 8.64 6.21
C PRO A 274 22.90 7.24 5.63
N SER A 275 23.70 6.25 6.06
CA SER A 275 23.43 4.85 5.70
C SER A 275 22.13 4.36 6.33
N VAL A 276 21.48 3.36 5.73
CA VAL A 276 20.21 2.84 6.23
C VAL A 276 20.35 2.32 7.67
N ASP A 277 21.46 1.62 7.96
CA ASP A 277 21.75 1.06 9.29
C ASP A 277 21.91 2.12 10.39
N SER A 278 22.32 3.34 10.03
CA SER A 278 22.43 4.45 10.99
C SER A 278 21.09 5.11 11.31
N VAL A 279 20.06 4.88 10.49
CA VAL A 279 18.73 5.49 10.62
C VAL A 279 17.70 4.50 11.18
N ARG A 280 17.72 3.25 10.72
CA ARG A 280 16.75 2.25 11.17
C ARG A 280 17.02 1.84 12.63
N PRO A 281 15.99 1.54 13.43
CA PRO A 281 16.19 0.86 14.70
C PRO A 281 16.64 -0.59 14.45
N ALA A 282 17.10 -1.25 15.51
CA ALA A 282 17.39 -2.68 15.48
C ALA A 282 16.15 -3.52 15.09
N SER A 283 14.95 -3.08 15.48
CA SER A 283 13.68 -3.68 15.04
C SER A 283 12.57 -2.63 15.03
N TYR A 284 11.86 -2.47 13.92
CA TYR A 284 10.73 -1.54 13.81
C TYR A 284 9.57 -1.87 14.76
N PRO A 285 9.13 -3.14 14.92
CA PRO A 285 8.12 -3.52 15.90
C PRO A 285 8.38 -3.03 17.33
N SER A 286 9.66 -2.88 17.73
CA SER A 286 10.03 -2.33 19.05
C SER A 286 9.68 -0.85 19.25
N LEU A 287 9.36 -0.11 18.18
CA LEU A 287 8.90 1.27 18.27
C LEU A 287 7.43 1.37 18.71
N ALA A 288 6.68 0.27 18.69
CA ALA A 288 5.33 0.24 19.22
C ALA A 288 5.37 0.62 20.70
N SER A 289 4.61 1.66 21.07
CA SER A 289 4.70 2.24 22.40
C SER A 289 3.32 2.52 23.00
N HIS A 290 3.31 2.72 24.31
CA HIS A 290 2.12 3.06 25.07
C HIS A 290 1.78 4.55 24.92
N PRO A 291 0.52 4.96 25.20
CA PRO A 291 0.13 6.37 25.20
C PRO A 291 1.00 7.27 26.08
N SER A 292 1.66 6.71 27.10
CA SER A 292 2.63 7.40 27.95
C SER A 292 3.84 7.97 27.17
N ALA A 293 4.17 7.44 25.99
CA ALA A 293 5.20 7.99 25.12
C ALA A 293 4.89 9.40 24.61
N LEU A 294 3.63 9.84 24.70
CA LEU A 294 3.20 11.20 24.36
C LEU A 294 3.33 12.17 25.55
N ALA A 295 3.54 11.66 26.77
CA ALA A 295 3.63 12.49 27.97
C ALA A 295 4.85 13.42 27.88
N GLY A 296 4.63 14.72 28.06
CA GLY A 296 5.68 15.74 27.97
C GLY A 296 6.12 16.11 26.55
N VAL A 297 5.58 15.46 25.51
CA VAL A 297 5.85 15.81 24.12
C VAL A 297 5.09 17.07 23.73
N ARG A 298 5.71 17.93 22.91
CA ARG A 298 5.11 19.16 22.39
C ARG A 298 4.85 19.02 20.89
N PHE A 299 3.58 19.10 20.50
CA PHE A 299 3.18 19.09 19.10
C PHE A 299 2.77 20.50 18.64
N GLY A 300 3.34 20.96 17.53
CA GLY A 300 2.90 22.17 16.85
C GLY A 300 1.84 21.85 15.80
N VAL A 301 0.69 22.51 15.85
CA VAL A 301 -0.38 22.38 14.85
C VAL A 301 -0.40 23.64 13.98
N PRO A 302 -0.02 23.58 12.69
CA PRO A 302 -0.05 24.74 11.81
C PRO A 302 -1.48 25.26 11.63
N ARG A 303 -1.67 26.56 11.88
CA ARG A 303 -3.00 27.20 11.88
C ARG A 303 -3.75 27.06 10.55
N MET A 304 -3.00 27.06 9.44
CA MET A 304 -3.54 26.93 8.08
C MET A 304 -4.32 25.63 7.83
N TYR A 305 -4.15 24.60 8.67
CA TYR A 305 -4.85 23.32 8.54
C TYR A 305 -6.05 23.17 9.50
N ILE A 306 -6.33 24.18 10.34
CA ILE A 306 -7.38 24.14 11.35
C ILE A 306 -8.28 25.39 11.32
N ASN A 307 -8.36 26.08 10.17
CA ASN A 307 -9.15 27.31 9.99
C ASN A 307 -8.84 28.42 11.00
N ALA A 308 -7.59 28.49 11.47
CA ALA A 308 -7.16 29.46 12.47
C ALA A 308 -6.07 30.40 11.96
N ASP A 309 -5.78 30.37 10.65
CA ASP A 309 -4.82 31.27 10.02
C ASP A 309 -5.54 32.52 9.52
N PRO A 310 -5.33 33.70 10.14
CA PRO A 310 -5.98 34.94 9.74
C PRO A 310 -5.53 35.43 8.35
N GLU A 311 -4.40 34.93 7.83
CA GLU A 311 -3.89 35.29 6.51
C GLU A 311 -4.34 34.30 5.41
N ALA A 312 -5.00 33.19 5.78
CA ALA A 312 -5.56 32.28 4.81
C ALA A 312 -6.67 32.99 4.02
N GLY A 313 -6.48 33.10 2.71
CA GLY A 313 -7.48 33.68 1.80
C GLY A 313 -8.78 32.91 1.88
N THR A 314 -9.77 33.44 2.59
CA THR A 314 -11.13 32.91 2.60
C THR A 314 -11.84 33.46 1.37
N ALA A 315 -12.13 32.61 0.38
CA ALA A 315 -13.02 33.01 -0.71
C ALA A 315 -14.44 33.16 -0.12
N PRO A 316 -15.08 34.35 -0.15
CA PRO A 316 -16.44 34.53 0.38
C PRO A 316 -17.49 33.71 -0.39
N ALA A 317 -17.12 33.24 -1.59
CA ALA A 317 -17.84 32.27 -2.39
C ALA A 317 -16.82 31.34 -3.05
N PRO A 318 -16.61 30.11 -2.57
CA PRO A 318 -15.83 29.12 -3.32
C PRO A 318 -16.56 28.89 -4.64
N ALA A 319 -15.93 29.27 -5.75
CA ALA A 319 -16.51 29.05 -7.06
C ALA A 319 -16.79 27.55 -7.20
N SER A 320 -18.07 27.18 -7.28
CA SER A 320 -18.44 25.93 -7.93
C SER A 320 -17.82 25.98 -9.32
N ALA A 321 -16.94 25.01 -9.59
CA ALA A 321 -16.44 24.79 -10.93
C ALA A 321 -17.64 24.69 -11.89
N VAL A 322 -17.47 25.27 -13.09
CA VAL A 322 -18.47 25.50 -14.15
C VAL A 322 -19.16 26.88 -14.08
N ARG A 323 -18.43 27.93 -14.48
CA ARG A 323 -19.07 29.02 -15.24
C ARG A 323 -19.20 28.55 -16.69
N ARG A 324 -20.44 28.29 -17.13
CA ARG A 324 -20.78 28.33 -18.56
C ARG A 324 -20.46 29.73 -19.07
N GLY A 325 -19.84 29.81 -20.24
CA GLY A 325 -19.45 31.06 -20.88
C GLY A 325 -20.61 32.05 -20.93
N SER A 326 -20.34 33.29 -20.54
CA SER A 326 -21.20 34.43 -20.83
C SER A 326 -20.42 35.40 -21.71
N GLU A 327 -20.97 35.52 -22.91
CA GLU A 327 -20.82 36.49 -23.98
C GLU A 327 -20.02 37.76 -23.68
N SER A 328 -19.07 38.02 -24.58
CA SER A 328 -18.43 39.33 -24.78
C SER A 328 -19.45 40.35 -25.28
N SER A 329 -19.58 41.48 -24.59
CA SER A 329 -20.20 42.69 -25.15
C SER A 329 -19.12 43.78 -25.34
N PRO A 330 -19.13 44.54 -26.45
CA PRO A 330 -18.01 45.38 -26.85
C PRO A 330 -18.04 46.75 -26.14
N ALA A 331 -16.85 47.31 -25.92
CA ALA A 331 -16.67 48.64 -25.34
C ALA A 331 -17.16 49.75 -26.29
N PRO A 332 -17.77 50.84 -25.77
CA PRO A 332 -18.14 52.00 -26.59
C PRO A 332 -16.91 52.85 -26.92
N ARG A 333 -16.97 53.50 -28.09
CA ARG A 333 -15.95 54.41 -28.63
C ARG A 333 -15.92 55.75 -27.90
#